data_AF-E4LLW7-F1
#
_entry.id   AF-E4LLW7-F1
#
_cell.length_a   1.000
_cell.length_b   1.000
_cell.length_c   1.000
_cell.angle_alpha   90.00
_cell.angle_beta   90.00
_cell.angle_gamma   90.00
#
_symmetry.space_group_name_H-M   'P 1'
#
loop_
_entity.id
_entity.type
_entity.pdbx_description
1 polymer ?
#
loop_
_entity_poly.entity_id
_entity_poly.type
_entity_poly.pdbx_seq_one_letter_code
_entity_poly.pdbx_strand_id
1 'polypeptide(L)' 'MKLVVTIVGRDQVGIVAMVSGILAEQRVNIVNVNQNIMDGFLIW' A
#
# COMPACT_ATOMS: atom_id res chain seq x y z
N MET A 1 12.52 1.79 14.24
CA MET A 1 12.66 0.64 13.30
C MET A 1 12.00 1.03 11.99
N LYS A 2 12.55 0.61 10.83
CA LYS A 2 11.95 0.86 9.51
C LYS A 2 11.44 -0.47 8.95
N LEU A 3 10.25 -0.46 8.35
CA LEU A 3 9.61 -1.61 7.71
C LEU A 3 9.36 -1.27 6.23
N VAL A 4 9.48 -2.28 5.37
CA VAL A 4 9.05 -2.20 3.97
C VAL A 4 7.87 -3.16 3.80
N VAL A 5 6.79 -2.67 3.20
CA VAL A 5 5.59 -3.44 2.88
C VAL A 5 5.42 -3.39 1.37
N THR A 6 5.18 -4.54 0.75
CA THR A 6 4.87 -4.64 -0.67
C THR A 6 3.50 -5.28 -0.86
N ILE A 7 2.64 -4.65 -1.63
CA ILE A 7 1.30 -5.10 -1.99
C ILE A 7 1.29 -5.42 -3.48
N VAL A 8 0.87 -6.64 -3.81
CA VAL A 8 0.67 -7.08 -5.19
C VAL A 8 -0.75 -7.63 -5.30
N GLY A 9 -1.53 -7.10 -6.25
CA GLY A 9 -2.90 -7.55 -6.46
C GLY A 9 -3.51 -6.97 -7.72
N ARG A 10 -4.65 -7.50 -8.14
CA ARG A 10 -5.44 -6.91 -9.23
C ARG A 10 -5.83 -5.48 -8.84
N ASP A 11 -5.63 -4.54 -9.74
CA ASP A 11 -5.96 -3.15 -9.48
C ASP A 11 -7.46 -2.99 -9.19
N GLN A 12 -7.78 -2.31 -8.10
CA GLN A 12 -9.14 -2.04 -7.65
C GLN A 12 -9.17 -0.79 -6.78
N VAL A 13 -10.29 -0.06 -6.84
CA VAL A 13 -10.51 1.11 -6.01
C VAL A 13 -10.49 0.71 -4.54
N GLY A 14 -9.73 1.46 -3.73
CA GLY A 14 -9.72 1.31 -2.27
C GLY A 14 -8.52 0.59 -1.68
N ILE A 15 -7.58 0.05 -2.48
CA ILE A 15 -6.37 -0.60 -1.94
C ILE A 15 -5.58 0.37 -1.05
N VAL A 16 -5.33 1.59 -1.54
CA VAL A 16 -4.58 2.61 -0.77
C VAL A 16 -5.30 2.98 0.52
N ALA A 17 -6.62 3.19 0.46
CA ALA A 17 -7.43 3.55 1.63
C ALA A 17 -7.42 2.43 2.70
N MET A 18 -7.57 1.18 2.26
CA MET A 18 -7.56 0.00 3.13
C MET A 18 -6.21 -0.16 3.84
N VAL A 19 -5.11 -0.20 3.08
CA VAL A 19 -3.77 -0.41 3.64
C VAL A 19 -3.36 0.76 4.53
N SER A 20 -3.57 2.00 4.09
CA SER A 20 -3.24 3.18 4.91
C SER A 20 -4.08 3.26 6.18
N GLY A 21 -5.34 2.84 6.13
CA GLY A 21 -6.21 2.70 7.31
C GLY A 21 -5.66 1.70 8.32
N ILE A 22 -5.31 0.50 7.88
CA ILE A 22 -4.70 -0.53 8.74
C ILE A 22 -3.39 -0.02 9.37
N LEU A 23 -2.53 0.62 8.59
CA LEU A 23 -1.28 1.20 9.10
C LEU A 23 -1.54 2.29 10.15
N ALA A 24 -2.54 3.15 9.93
CA ALA A 24 -2.92 4.20 10.86
C ALA A 24 -3.49 3.64 12.18
N GLU A 25 -4.33 2.61 12.11
CA GLU A 25 -4.85 1.89 13.29
C GLU A 25 -3.71 1.32 14.16
N GLN A 26 -2.65 0.82 13.51
CA GLN A 26 -1.44 0.33 14.17
C GLN A 26 -0.43 1.43 14.53
N ARG A 27 -0.78 2.71 14.32
CA ARG A 27 0.07 3.89 14.57
C ARG A 27 1.40 3.85 13.80
N VAL A 28 1.40 3.26 12.61
CA VAL A 28 2.55 3.20 11.71
C VAL A 28 2.57 4.45 10.81
N ASN A 29 3.71 5.15 10.80
CA ASN A 29 3.90 6.30 9.93
C ASN A 29 4.44 5.88 8.55
N ILE A 30 3.81 6.35 7.47
CA ILE A 30 4.27 6.12 6.10
C ILE A 30 5.33 7.17 5.76
N VAL A 31 6.59 6.75 5.68
CA VAL A 31 7.72 7.66 5.40
C VAL A 31 7.93 7.84 3.89
N ASN A 32 7.66 6.79 3.11
CA ASN A 32 7.77 6.81 1.66
C ASN A 32 6.80 5.78 1.06
N VAL A 33 6.34 6.05 -0.17
CA VAL A 33 5.36 5.26 -0.89
C VAL A 33 5.72 5.30 -2.37
N ASN A 34 5.71 4.15 -3.05
CA ASN A 34 5.86 4.06 -4.50
C ASN A 34 4.84 3.05 -5.02
N GLN A 35 4.03 3.40 -6.01
CA GLN A 35 3.03 2.51 -6.57
C GLN A 35 3.10 2.54 -8.09
N ASN A 36 2.88 1.40 -8.72
CA ASN A 36 2.85 1.23 -10.16
C ASN A 36 1.69 0.31 -10.54
N ILE A 37 1.13 0.52 -11.72
CA ILE A 37 0.12 -0.35 -12.31
C ILE A 37 0.76 -1.02 -13.54
N MET A 38 0.90 -2.34 -13.49
CA MET A 38 1.48 -3.13 -14.57
C MET A 38 0.49 -4.23 -14.96
N ASP A 39 0.07 -4.23 -16.23
CA ASP A 39 -0.85 -5.23 -16.79
C ASP A 39 -2.15 -5.44 -15.97
N GLY A 40 -2.67 -4.36 -15.37
CA GLY A 40 -3.88 -4.39 -14.54
C GLY A 40 -3.66 -4.91 -13.12
N PHE A 41 -2.41 -5.04 -12.69
CA PHE A 41 -2.02 -5.31 -11.31
C PHE A 41 -1.43 -4.06 -10.67
N LEU A 42 -1.89 -3.76 -9.46
CA LEU A 42 -1.23 -2.81 -8.57
C LEU A 42 -0.02 -3.49 -7.94
N ILE A 43 1.13 -2.84 -8.06
CA ILE A 43 2.36 -3.15 -7.34
C ILE A 43 2.72 -1.91 -6.54
N TRP A 44 2.61 -1.99 -5.23
CA TRP A 44 2.99 -0.95 -4.29
C TRP A 44 4.11 -1.49 -3.40
#